data_AF-A0A953KEF3-F1
#
_entry.id   AF-A0A953KEF3-F1
#
_cell.length_a   1.000
_cell.length_b   1.000
_cell.length_c   1.000
_cell.angle_alpha   90.00
_cell.angle_beta   90.00
_cell.angle_gamma   90.00
#
_symmetry.space_group_name_H-M   'P 1'
#
loop_
_entity.id
_entity.type
_entity.pdbx_description
1 polymer ?
#
loop_
_entity_poly.entity_id
_entity_poly.type
_entity_poly.pdbx_seq_one_letter_code
_entity_poly.pdbx_strand_id
1 'polypeptide(L)'
;MRVALCLSGLPRSFVKCAESVRKHLIEPYQPDIFISTWQSTLIDDKFPETHSPDELINHYNPIKFDIEIFDQRRQKSFETNPFKNHADQAGRSVGRMLPMFYRIFIADLHRFSYEQENRFKYDVVVRCRSDLRFDGPVKLEKTDPGVVCFPIKNSTSHVNDQFWFCDSGTSSQLCALYNFIPQLWHNGVLIHGEALLFAYVSAKGLTVKPVEINYEIVR
;
A
#
# COMPACT_ATOMS: atom_id res chain seq x y z
N MET A 1 16.51 -6.13 -13.97
CA MET A 1 16.10 -5.18 -12.92
C MET A 1 15.51 -6.00 -11.80
N ARG A 2 15.97 -5.85 -10.56
CA ARG A 2 15.35 -6.53 -9.41
C ARG A 2 14.13 -5.74 -8.97
N VAL A 3 12.96 -6.36 -9.02
CA VAL A 3 11.69 -5.72 -8.68
C VAL A 3 11.10 -6.39 -7.45
N ALA A 4 10.62 -5.59 -6.51
CA ALA A 4 9.77 -6.06 -5.42
C ALA A 4 8.32 -5.61 -5.64
N LEU A 5 7.36 -6.46 -5.33
CA LEU A 5 5.94 -6.15 -5.30
C LEU A 5 5.39 -6.32 -3.88
N CYS A 6 5.06 -5.21 -3.23
CA CYS A 6 4.45 -5.16 -1.92
C CYS A 6 2.92 -5.03 -2.04
N LEU A 7 2.20 -6.10 -1.73
CA LEU A 7 0.73 -6.09 -1.60
C LEU A 7 0.34 -5.83 -0.14
N SER A 8 -0.62 -4.92 0.07
CA SER A 8 -1.05 -4.56 1.42
C SER A 8 -2.54 -4.24 1.50
N GLY A 9 -3.12 -4.49 2.67
CA GLY A 9 -4.49 -4.11 3.00
C GLY A 9 -5.41 -5.32 3.18
N LEU A 10 -6.71 -5.11 2.94
CA LEU A 10 -7.69 -6.21 2.99
C LEU A 10 -7.64 -7.05 1.71
N PRO A 11 -7.82 -8.37 1.79
CA PRO A 11 -7.85 -9.27 0.62
C PRO A 11 -9.19 -9.17 -0.14
N ARG A 12 -9.54 -7.97 -0.60
CA ARG A 12 -10.78 -7.70 -1.34
C ARG A 12 -10.58 -7.91 -2.83
N SER A 13 -11.56 -8.51 -3.50
CA SER A 13 -11.71 -8.63 -4.96
C SER A 13 -10.45 -9.08 -5.71
N PHE A 14 -9.45 -9.63 -5.02
CA PHE A 14 -8.14 -9.87 -5.60
C PHE A 14 -8.19 -10.99 -6.62
N VAL A 15 -9.12 -11.95 -6.46
CA VAL A 15 -9.34 -13.04 -7.40
C VAL A 15 -9.69 -12.49 -8.79
N LYS A 16 -10.52 -11.43 -8.84
CA LYS A 16 -10.90 -10.73 -10.09
C LYS A 16 -9.78 -9.86 -10.67
N CYS A 17 -8.79 -9.51 -9.85
CA CYS A 17 -7.68 -8.63 -10.20
C CYS A 17 -6.41 -9.40 -10.56
N ALA A 18 -6.22 -10.59 -10.00
CA ALA A 18 -4.96 -11.33 -10.02
C ALA A 18 -4.46 -11.65 -11.44
N GLU A 19 -5.36 -11.94 -12.39
CA GLU A 19 -4.96 -12.16 -13.79
C GLU A 19 -4.37 -10.89 -14.42
N SER A 20 -5.01 -9.74 -14.20
CA SER A 20 -4.53 -8.46 -14.71
C SER A 20 -3.21 -8.06 -14.05
N VAL A 21 -3.10 -8.19 -12.72
CA VAL A 21 -1.82 -7.98 -12.00
C VAL A 21 -0.75 -8.91 -12.55
N ARG A 22 -1.08 -10.19 -12.80
CA ARG A 22 -0.13 -11.16 -13.35
C ARG A 22 0.37 -10.73 -14.72
N LYS A 23 -0.55 -10.49 -15.66
CA LYS A 23 -0.26 -10.12 -17.04
C LYS A 23 0.52 -8.82 -17.19
N HIS A 24 0.16 -7.81 -16.40
CA HIS A 24 0.66 -6.44 -16.60
C HIS A 24 1.80 -6.04 -15.67
N LEU A 25 2.06 -6.82 -14.61
CA LEU A 25 3.08 -6.49 -13.60
C LEU A 25 3.95 -7.69 -13.21
N ILE A 26 3.39 -8.89 -13.01
CA ILE A 26 4.19 -10.04 -12.56
C ILE A 26 4.99 -10.63 -13.72
N GLU A 27 4.34 -11.08 -14.79
CA GLU A 27 5.01 -11.73 -15.93
C GLU A 27 6.10 -10.87 -16.58
N PRO A 28 5.93 -9.54 -16.79
CA PRO A 28 6.95 -8.73 -17.44
C PRO A 28 8.19 -8.47 -16.57
N TYR A 29 8.06 -8.53 -15.24
CA TYR A 29 9.11 -8.10 -14.30
C TYR A 29 9.61 -9.18 -13.35
N GLN A 30 8.86 -10.28 -13.22
CA GLN A 30 9.09 -11.40 -12.31
C GLN A 30 9.50 -10.91 -10.90
N PRO A 31 8.66 -10.10 -10.25
CA PRO A 31 9.01 -9.48 -8.98
C PRO A 31 9.05 -10.51 -7.84
N ASP A 32 9.89 -10.22 -6.86
CA ASP A 32 9.79 -10.82 -5.53
C ASP A 32 8.57 -10.24 -4.80
N ILE A 33 7.66 -11.09 -4.34
CA ILE A 33 6.36 -10.63 -3.80
C ILE A 33 6.37 -10.68 -2.27
N PHE A 34 5.88 -9.61 -1.65
CA PHE A 34 5.74 -9.43 -0.21
C PHE A 34 4.31 -9.04 0.14
N ILE A 35 3.70 -9.68 1.14
CA ILE A 35 2.29 -9.46 1.46
C ILE A 35 2.10 -9.14 2.94
N SER A 36 1.38 -8.06 3.24
CA SER A 36 0.86 -7.83 4.60
C SER A 36 -0.64 -7.61 4.54
N THR A 37 -1.40 -8.55 5.13
CA THR A 37 -2.86 -8.55 5.01
C THR A 37 -3.55 -8.69 6.36
N TRP A 38 -4.87 -8.51 6.37
CA TRP A 38 -5.70 -8.76 7.54
C TRP A 38 -6.53 -10.02 7.34
N GLN A 39 -6.58 -10.86 8.36
CA GLN A 39 -7.70 -11.74 8.60
C GLN A 39 -8.75 -10.95 9.38
N SER A 40 -9.96 -10.82 8.87
CA SER A 40 -10.99 -10.13 9.63
C SER A 40 -12.07 -11.05 10.12
N THR A 41 -12.34 -10.95 11.42
CA THR A 41 -13.47 -11.58 12.10
C THR A 41 -14.68 -10.64 12.20
N LEU A 42 -14.58 -9.43 11.63
CA LEU A 42 -15.59 -8.37 11.70
C LEU A 42 -16.17 -7.99 10.32
N ILE A 43 -15.73 -8.66 9.25
CA ILE A 43 -15.99 -8.25 7.86
C ILE A 43 -17.21 -8.92 7.21
N ASP A 44 -17.97 -9.73 7.95
CA ASP A 44 -18.96 -10.64 7.34
C ASP A 44 -20.08 -9.99 6.49
N ASP A 45 -20.45 -8.70 6.69
CA ASP A 45 -21.58 -8.13 5.94
C ASP A 45 -21.29 -6.89 5.06
N LYS A 46 -20.13 -6.22 5.23
CA LYS A 46 -19.88 -4.91 4.56
C LYS A 46 -18.95 -4.97 3.36
N PHE A 47 -18.25 -6.08 3.14
CA PHE A 47 -17.34 -6.26 2.00
C PHE A 47 -17.50 -7.69 1.46
N PRO A 48 -18.58 -7.97 0.71
CA PRO A 48 -18.94 -9.31 0.26
C PRO A 48 -17.88 -9.97 -0.64
N GLU A 49 -16.95 -9.20 -1.19
CA GLU A 49 -15.83 -9.69 -2.00
C GLU A 49 -14.51 -9.83 -1.22
N THR A 50 -14.57 -9.95 0.11
CA THR A 50 -13.39 -10.25 0.91
C THR A 50 -13.14 -11.75 0.92
N HIS A 51 -11.98 -12.16 0.43
CA HIS A 51 -11.55 -13.54 0.36
C HIS A 51 -10.68 -13.90 1.58
N SER A 52 -10.41 -15.19 1.77
CA SER A 52 -9.48 -15.62 2.81
C SER A 52 -8.06 -15.08 2.53
N PRO A 53 -7.31 -14.67 3.57
CA PRO A 53 -5.89 -14.37 3.43
C PRO A 53 -5.10 -15.53 2.80
N ASP A 54 -5.45 -16.77 3.11
CA ASP A 54 -4.78 -17.96 2.57
C ASP A 54 -4.92 -18.06 1.04
N GLU A 55 -6.10 -17.76 0.48
CA GLU A 55 -6.27 -17.68 -0.97
C GLU A 55 -5.35 -16.60 -1.58
N LEU A 56 -5.21 -15.44 -0.93
CA LEU A 56 -4.32 -14.38 -1.40
C LEU A 56 -2.86 -14.87 -1.45
N ILE A 57 -2.40 -15.53 -0.39
CA ILE A 57 -1.04 -16.10 -0.33
C ILE A 57 -0.85 -17.14 -1.43
N ASN A 58 -1.81 -18.06 -1.62
CA ASN A 58 -1.73 -19.10 -2.64
C ASN A 58 -1.72 -18.52 -4.06
N HIS A 59 -2.48 -17.45 -4.33
CA HIS A 59 -2.55 -16.83 -5.65
C HIS A 59 -1.27 -16.11 -6.07
N TYR A 60 -0.56 -15.52 -5.11
CA TYR A 60 0.61 -14.66 -5.38
C TYR A 60 1.94 -15.29 -4.99
N ASN A 61 1.94 -16.39 -4.22
CA ASN A 61 3.14 -17.13 -3.78
C ASN A 61 4.28 -16.23 -3.28
N PRO A 62 4.06 -15.44 -2.21
CA PRO A 62 5.03 -14.47 -1.73
C PRO A 62 6.24 -15.10 -1.06
N ILE A 63 7.37 -14.40 -1.10
CA ILE A 63 8.62 -14.77 -0.41
C ILE A 63 8.47 -14.60 1.11
N LYS A 64 7.82 -13.53 1.55
CA LYS A 64 7.46 -13.29 2.95
C LYS A 64 6.08 -12.69 3.05
N PHE A 65 5.35 -13.08 4.09
CA PHE A 65 4.03 -12.54 4.35
C PHE A 65 3.70 -12.50 5.84
N ASP A 66 2.74 -11.66 6.21
CA ASP A 66 2.04 -11.73 7.48
C ASP A 66 0.53 -11.56 7.34
N ILE A 67 -0.17 -12.20 8.25
CA ILE A 67 -1.62 -12.13 8.41
C ILE A 67 -1.88 -11.73 9.86
N GLU A 68 -2.48 -10.57 10.09
CA GLU A 68 -2.92 -10.17 11.42
C GLU A 68 -4.45 -10.23 11.55
N ILE A 69 -4.93 -10.61 12.73
CA ILE A 69 -6.35 -10.60 13.03
C ILE A 69 -6.80 -9.17 13.32
N PHE A 70 -7.76 -8.67 12.53
CA PHE A 70 -8.44 -7.41 12.77
C PHE A 70 -9.68 -7.64 13.65
N ASP A 71 -9.46 -7.72 14.96
CA ASP A 71 -10.51 -7.91 15.99
C ASP A 71 -10.94 -6.59 16.65
N GLN A 72 -11.92 -6.66 17.57
CA GLN A 72 -12.42 -5.50 18.31
C GLN A 72 -11.34 -4.83 19.17
N ARG A 73 -10.34 -5.58 19.66
CA ARG A 73 -9.25 -5.00 20.46
C ARG A 73 -8.32 -4.18 19.58
N ARG A 74 -8.01 -4.68 18.38
CA ARG A 74 -7.20 -3.98 17.40
C ARG A 74 -7.93 -2.75 16.87
N GLN A 75 -9.21 -2.90 16.53
CA GLN A 75 -10.08 -1.77 16.22
C GLN A 75 -10.08 -0.75 17.36
N LYS A 76 -10.28 -1.19 18.61
CA LYS A 76 -10.21 -0.32 19.79
C LYS A 76 -8.84 0.34 19.94
N SER A 77 -7.72 -0.33 19.67
CA SER A 77 -6.39 0.31 19.73
C SER A 77 -6.22 1.41 18.68
N PHE A 78 -6.86 1.26 17.52
CA PHE A 78 -6.89 2.31 16.49
C PHE A 78 -7.94 3.38 16.81
N GLU A 79 -8.98 3.07 17.59
CA GLU A 79 -10.05 4.00 17.98
C GLU A 79 -9.78 4.77 19.28
N THR A 80 -9.02 4.22 20.22
CA THR A 80 -8.48 4.97 21.39
C THR A 80 -7.41 5.96 20.98
N ASN A 81 -7.16 6.07 19.68
CA ASN A 81 -6.27 7.03 19.10
C ASN A 81 -6.83 8.45 19.27
N PRO A 82 -5.99 9.44 19.65
CA PRO A 82 -6.40 10.85 19.78
C PRO A 82 -7.07 11.45 18.53
N PHE A 83 -6.99 10.80 17.35
CA PHE A 83 -7.58 11.30 16.11
C PHE A 83 -9.11 11.11 15.97
N LYS A 84 -9.79 10.39 16.89
CA LYS A 84 -11.19 9.91 16.72
C LYS A 84 -12.20 11.01 16.36
N ASN A 85 -12.05 12.23 16.87
CA ASN A 85 -12.99 13.33 16.66
C ASN A 85 -12.75 14.14 15.36
N HIS A 86 -11.66 13.87 14.63
CA HIS A 86 -11.32 14.58 13.40
C HIS A 86 -11.69 13.83 12.11
N ALA A 87 -12.11 12.57 12.24
CA ALA A 87 -12.58 11.75 11.12
C ALA A 87 -13.87 12.27 10.47
N ASP A 88 -14.69 12.97 11.26
CA ASP A 88 -16.06 13.35 10.90
C ASP A 88 -16.14 14.48 9.86
N GLN A 89 -15.06 15.22 9.61
CA GLN A 89 -15.09 16.33 8.63
C GLN A 89 -14.94 15.88 7.17
N ALA A 90 -14.46 14.66 6.90
CA ALA A 90 -14.21 14.15 5.54
C ALA A 90 -14.88 12.79 5.23
N GLY A 91 -15.69 12.25 6.14
CA GLY A 91 -16.47 11.03 5.91
C GLY A 91 -15.67 9.72 5.80
N ARG A 92 -14.37 9.72 6.11
CA ARG A 92 -13.54 8.49 6.22
C ARG A 92 -13.03 8.32 7.66
N SER A 93 -13.32 7.18 8.26
CA SER A 93 -12.94 6.93 9.66
C SER A 93 -11.44 6.68 9.83
N VAL A 94 -10.84 7.27 10.88
CA VAL A 94 -9.48 6.99 11.37
C VAL A 94 -9.23 5.49 11.50
N GLY A 95 -10.25 4.74 11.93
CA GLY A 95 -10.23 3.29 12.06
C GLY A 95 -10.06 2.51 10.75
N ARG A 96 -10.07 3.17 9.58
CA ARG A 96 -9.73 2.57 8.28
C ARG A 96 -8.37 3.03 7.75
N MET A 97 -7.97 4.27 8.06
CA MET A 97 -6.74 4.86 7.54
C MET A 97 -5.49 4.31 8.22
N LEU A 98 -5.48 4.24 9.55
CA LEU A 98 -4.31 3.73 10.30
C LEU A 98 -4.01 2.26 9.99
N PRO A 99 -5.00 1.35 9.96
CA PRO A 99 -4.74 -0.04 9.59
C PRO A 99 -4.16 -0.18 8.17
N MET A 100 -4.59 0.66 7.23
CA MET A 100 -4.08 0.64 5.86
C MET A 100 -2.60 1.00 5.80
N PHE A 101 -2.20 2.15 6.38
CA PHE A 101 -0.79 2.55 6.41
C PHE A 101 0.08 1.60 7.23
N TYR A 102 -0.48 0.99 8.27
CA TYR A 102 0.20 -0.04 9.03
C TYR A 102 0.53 -1.27 8.16
N ARG A 103 -0.42 -1.80 7.37
CA ARG A 103 -0.14 -2.91 6.44
C ARG A 103 0.86 -2.53 5.35
N ILE A 104 0.80 -1.30 4.83
CA ILE A 104 1.82 -0.80 3.88
C ILE A 104 3.21 -0.87 4.52
N PHE A 105 3.34 -0.36 5.74
CA PHE A 105 4.60 -0.35 6.48
C PHE A 105 5.15 -1.77 6.71
N ILE A 106 4.31 -2.70 7.17
CA ILE A 106 4.75 -4.08 7.42
C ILE A 106 5.15 -4.81 6.12
N ALA A 107 4.44 -4.60 5.00
CA ALA A 107 4.84 -5.16 3.72
C ALA A 107 6.24 -4.68 3.27
N ASP A 108 6.58 -3.41 3.52
CA ASP A 108 7.93 -2.88 3.25
C ASP A 108 8.98 -3.45 4.21
N LEU A 109 8.65 -3.69 5.48
CA LEU A 109 9.57 -4.34 6.43
C LEU A 109 9.93 -5.77 5.99
N HIS A 110 8.98 -6.54 5.47
CA HIS A 110 9.26 -7.87 4.93
C HIS A 110 10.24 -7.80 3.76
N ARG A 111 9.98 -6.90 2.80
CA ARG A 111 10.88 -6.64 1.67
C ARG A 111 12.27 -6.21 2.14
N PHE A 112 12.35 -5.24 3.04
CA PHE A 112 13.61 -4.72 3.58
C PHE A 112 14.39 -5.82 4.31
N SER A 113 13.73 -6.65 5.12
CA SER A 113 14.39 -7.78 5.78
C SER A 113 14.99 -8.76 4.78
N TYR A 114 14.30 -9.04 3.67
CA TYR A 114 14.80 -9.93 2.63
C TYR A 114 16.00 -9.35 1.88
N GLU A 115 16.01 -8.04 1.59
CA GLU A 115 17.19 -7.34 1.06
C GLU A 115 18.42 -7.52 1.96
N GLN A 116 18.22 -7.36 3.27
CA GLN A 116 19.29 -7.46 4.26
C GLN A 116 19.82 -8.90 4.39
N GLU A 117 18.93 -9.89 4.43
CA GLU A 117 19.28 -11.31 4.50
C GLU A 117 20.06 -11.77 3.27
N ASN A 118 19.71 -11.26 2.09
CA ASN A 118 20.28 -11.68 0.81
C ASN A 118 21.34 -10.71 0.27
N ARG A 119 21.67 -9.66 1.04
CA ARG A 119 22.72 -8.66 0.74
C ARG A 119 22.57 -8.02 -0.64
N PHE A 120 21.36 -7.63 -0.99
CA PHE A 120 21.09 -6.89 -2.22
C PHE A 120 20.08 -5.77 -1.99
N LYS A 121 19.93 -4.88 -2.98
CA LYS A 121 18.84 -3.92 -3.05
C LYS A 121 18.01 -4.10 -4.31
N TYR A 122 16.71 -3.89 -4.18
CA TYR A 122 15.81 -3.79 -5.32
C TYR A 122 16.09 -2.51 -6.09
N ASP A 123 16.06 -2.63 -7.42
CA ASP A 123 16.13 -1.49 -8.32
C ASP A 123 14.81 -0.71 -8.31
N VAL A 124 13.69 -1.44 -8.18
CA VAL A 124 12.33 -0.90 -8.14
C VAL A 124 11.52 -1.63 -7.09
N VAL A 125 10.84 -0.88 -6.23
CA VAL A 125 9.85 -1.37 -5.29
C VAL A 125 8.51 -0.81 -5.70
N VAL A 126 7.56 -1.71 -5.93
CA VAL A 126 6.18 -1.41 -6.26
C VAL A 126 5.32 -1.65 -5.05
N ARG A 127 4.53 -0.67 -4.65
CA ARG A 127 3.42 -0.91 -3.73
C ARG A 127 2.14 -0.95 -4.54
N CYS A 128 1.34 -1.99 -4.34
CA CYS A 128 0.05 -2.16 -4.99
C CYS A 128 -1.02 -2.60 -3.98
N ARG A 129 -2.28 -2.18 -4.18
CA ARG A 129 -3.41 -2.84 -3.51
C ARG A 129 -3.78 -4.12 -4.27
N SER A 130 -4.28 -5.10 -3.53
CA SER A 130 -4.71 -6.39 -4.11
C SER A 130 -5.99 -6.29 -4.95
N ASP A 131 -6.76 -5.21 -4.80
CA ASP A 131 -8.04 -4.94 -5.47
C ASP A 131 -7.90 -4.06 -6.74
N LEU A 132 -6.70 -3.97 -7.33
CA LEU A 132 -6.47 -3.19 -8.55
C LEU A 132 -6.46 -4.07 -9.80
N ARG A 133 -7.31 -3.72 -10.78
CA ARG A 133 -7.28 -4.29 -12.13
C ARG A 133 -6.66 -3.28 -13.09
N PHE A 134 -5.53 -3.64 -13.70
CA PHE A 134 -4.86 -2.82 -14.71
C PHE A 134 -5.52 -2.97 -16.09
N ASP A 135 -5.70 -1.84 -16.78
CA ASP A 135 -6.30 -1.75 -18.12
C ASP A 135 -5.25 -1.92 -19.24
N GLY A 136 -3.96 -2.00 -18.87
CA GLY A 136 -2.85 -2.10 -19.80
C GLY A 136 -1.51 -2.32 -19.10
N PRO A 137 -0.40 -2.41 -19.87
CA PRO A 137 0.92 -2.70 -19.33
C PRO A 137 1.37 -1.66 -18.29
N VAL A 138 1.83 -2.14 -17.12
CA VAL A 138 2.46 -1.28 -16.13
C VAL A 138 3.91 -1.06 -16.55
N LYS A 139 4.27 0.16 -16.94
CA LYS A 139 5.65 0.48 -17.33
C LYS A 139 6.46 0.91 -16.12
N LEU A 140 7.21 -0.02 -15.54
CA LEU A 140 8.20 0.28 -14.51
C LEU A 140 9.50 0.79 -15.11
N GLU A 141 10.12 1.73 -14.43
CA GLU A 141 11.43 2.28 -14.73
C GLU A 141 12.21 2.46 -13.42
N LYS A 142 13.55 2.48 -13.51
CA LYS A 142 14.37 2.87 -12.36
C LYS A 142 14.16 4.35 -12.08
N THR A 143 14.12 4.70 -10.81
CA THR A 143 14.01 6.09 -10.35
C THR A 143 15.29 6.49 -9.64
N ASP A 144 15.63 7.78 -9.69
CA ASP A 144 16.67 8.33 -8.83
C ASP A 144 16.21 8.32 -7.36
N PRO A 145 17.14 8.22 -6.39
CA PRO A 145 16.81 8.36 -4.98
C PRO A 145 16.02 9.64 -4.70
N GLY A 146 14.92 9.52 -3.95
CA GLY A 146 14.00 10.60 -3.62
C GLY A 146 12.88 10.82 -4.64
N VAL A 147 12.85 10.09 -5.75
CA VAL A 147 11.80 10.19 -6.78
C VAL A 147 10.76 9.06 -6.61
N VAL A 148 9.48 9.41 -6.57
CA VAL A 148 8.37 8.45 -6.50
C VAL A 148 7.44 8.61 -7.69
N CYS A 149 7.19 7.51 -8.38
CA CYS A 149 6.27 7.45 -9.49
C CYS A 149 4.85 7.13 -9.01
N PHE A 150 3.92 8.05 -9.28
CA PHE A 150 2.50 7.88 -8.98
C PHE A 150 1.66 7.93 -10.26
N PRO A 151 0.64 7.07 -10.40
CA PRO A 151 -0.32 7.17 -11.49
C PRO A 151 -1.04 8.53 -11.50
N ILE A 152 -1.22 9.11 -12.70
CA ILE A 152 -2.03 10.32 -12.89
C ILE A 152 -3.50 10.06 -12.51
N LYS A 153 -4.02 8.87 -12.86
CA LYS A 153 -5.39 8.45 -12.57
C LYS A 153 -5.61 8.34 -11.04
N ASN A 154 -6.80 8.76 -10.58
CA ASN A 154 -7.20 8.74 -9.16
C ASN A 154 -6.29 9.55 -8.22
N SER A 155 -5.59 10.57 -8.73
CA SER A 155 -4.75 11.45 -7.91
C SER A 155 -5.36 12.85 -7.82
N THR A 156 -5.67 13.32 -6.61
CA THR A 156 -6.14 14.70 -6.38
C THR A 156 -4.97 15.69 -6.20
N SER A 157 -3.74 15.18 -6.03
CA SER A 157 -2.50 15.95 -5.90
C SER A 157 -1.29 15.22 -6.48
N HIS A 158 -1.48 14.42 -7.53
CA HIS A 158 -0.44 13.55 -8.11
C HIS A 158 0.14 12.50 -7.15
N VAL A 159 -0.51 12.24 -6.01
CA VAL A 159 -0.21 11.12 -5.10
C VAL A 159 -1.48 10.31 -4.83
N ASN A 160 -1.34 9.02 -4.54
CA ASN A 160 -2.43 8.19 -4.08
C ASN A 160 -1.96 7.03 -3.19
N ASP A 161 -2.85 6.53 -2.33
CA ASP A 161 -2.61 5.35 -1.50
C ASP A 161 -2.98 4.04 -2.21
N GLN A 162 -2.94 3.96 -3.55
CA GLN A 162 -3.40 2.79 -4.32
C GLN A 162 -2.26 2.09 -5.04
N PHE A 163 -1.39 2.85 -5.68
CA PHE A 163 -0.26 2.33 -6.42
C PHE A 163 0.88 3.36 -6.51
N TRP A 164 2.11 2.93 -6.29
CA TRP A 164 3.32 3.71 -6.60
C TRP A 164 4.52 2.79 -6.82
N PHE A 165 5.57 3.32 -7.43
CA PHE A 165 6.87 2.67 -7.46
C PHE A 165 8.02 3.67 -7.36
N CYS A 166 9.15 3.21 -6.83
CA CYS A 166 10.37 3.99 -6.64
C CYS A 166 11.55 3.05 -6.33
N ASP A 167 12.74 3.59 -6.08
CA ASP A 167 13.86 2.80 -5.58
C ASP A 167 13.61 2.31 -4.14
N SER A 168 14.41 1.34 -3.72
CA SER A 168 14.31 0.70 -2.40
C SER A 168 14.40 1.67 -1.22
N GLY A 169 15.33 2.64 -1.25
CA GLY A 169 15.52 3.59 -0.15
C GLY A 169 14.33 4.54 -0.03
N THR A 170 13.85 5.05 -1.17
CA THR A 170 12.68 5.92 -1.21
C THR A 170 11.41 5.20 -0.77
N SER A 171 11.23 3.93 -1.15
CA SER A 171 10.09 3.11 -0.70
C SER A 171 10.04 3.02 0.82
N SER A 172 11.17 2.70 1.47
CA SER A 172 11.23 2.65 2.94
C SER A 172 10.94 3.98 3.59
N GLN A 173 11.41 5.10 3.01
CA GLN A 173 11.05 6.42 3.51
C GLN A 173 9.55 6.68 3.42
N LEU A 174 8.92 6.35 2.28
CA LEU A 174 7.50 6.58 2.04
C LEU A 174 6.61 5.69 2.93
N CYS A 175 6.92 4.41 3.02
CA CYS A 175 6.21 3.44 3.86
C CYS A 175 6.32 3.76 5.36
N ALA A 176 7.39 4.45 5.78
CA ALA A 176 7.53 4.94 7.15
C ALA A 176 6.52 6.03 7.54
N LEU A 177 5.72 6.57 6.59
CA LEU A 177 4.61 7.51 6.85
C LEU A 177 3.76 7.10 8.05
N TYR A 178 3.47 5.80 8.22
CA TYR A 178 2.73 5.28 9.37
C TYR A 178 3.20 5.85 10.72
N ASN A 179 4.53 5.95 10.91
CA ASN A 179 5.14 6.44 12.15
C ASN A 179 5.02 7.97 12.33
N PHE A 180 4.73 8.70 11.26
CA PHE A 180 4.61 10.16 11.24
C PHE A 180 3.16 10.65 11.23
N ILE A 181 2.16 9.77 11.08
CA ILE A 181 0.74 10.15 11.11
C ILE A 181 0.39 10.98 12.36
N PRO A 182 0.85 10.63 13.59
CA PRO A 182 0.58 11.47 14.75
C PRO A 182 1.11 12.89 14.60
N GLN A 183 2.34 13.06 14.10
CA GLN A 183 2.92 14.38 13.92
C GLN A 183 2.20 15.19 12.84
N LEU A 184 1.88 14.56 11.71
CA LEU A 184 1.13 15.20 10.62
C LEU A 184 -0.23 15.68 11.10
N TRP A 185 -0.90 14.87 11.92
CA TRP A 185 -2.16 15.26 12.55
C TRP A 185 -2.00 16.47 13.48
N HIS A 186 -0.99 16.49 14.36
CA HIS A 186 -0.73 17.65 15.23
C HIS A 186 -0.47 18.93 14.41
N ASN A 187 0.05 18.79 13.19
CA ASN A 187 0.26 19.89 12.25
C ASN A 187 -0.99 20.25 11.42
N GLY A 188 -2.16 19.68 11.75
CA GLY A 188 -3.43 19.99 11.10
C GLY A 188 -3.69 19.23 9.79
N VAL A 189 -2.90 18.21 9.46
CA VAL A 189 -3.14 17.39 8.27
C VAL A 189 -4.37 16.50 8.47
N LEU A 190 -5.28 16.52 7.49
CA LEU A 190 -6.46 15.67 7.47
C LEU A 190 -6.07 14.18 7.42
N ILE A 191 -6.76 13.35 8.22
CA ILE A 191 -6.59 11.89 8.21
C ILE A 191 -7.29 11.28 6.98
N HIS A 192 -6.66 11.45 5.83
CA HIS A 192 -7.07 10.94 4.54
C HIS A 192 -5.84 10.43 3.78
N GLY A 193 -5.98 9.39 2.95
CA GLY A 193 -4.82 8.68 2.38
C GLY A 193 -3.93 9.60 1.56
N GLU A 194 -4.54 10.29 0.62
CA GLU A 194 -3.92 11.23 -0.28
C GLU A 194 -3.40 12.48 0.45
N ALA A 195 -4.10 12.96 1.49
CA ALA A 195 -3.69 14.14 2.25
C ALA A 195 -2.45 13.86 3.10
N LEU A 196 -2.44 12.71 3.80
CA LEU A 196 -1.31 12.25 4.59
C LEU A 196 -0.09 11.98 3.70
N LEU A 197 -0.27 11.30 2.58
CA LEU A 197 0.81 11.05 1.62
C LEU A 197 1.36 12.36 1.06
N PHE A 198 0.51 13.27 0.60
CA PHE A 198 0.94 14.54 0.04
C PHE A 198 1.73 15.37 1.05
N ALA A 199 1.22 15.51 2.28
CA ALA A 199 1.89 16.24 3.34
C ALA A 199 3.25 15.61 3.69
N TYR A 200 3.31 14.28 3.75
CA TYR A 200 4.53 13.56 4.08
C TYR A 200 5.60 13.64 2.98
N VAL A 201 5.22 13.40 1.72
CA VAL A 201 6.08 13.55 0.54
C VAL A 201 6.67 14.96 0.51
N SER A 202 5.84 15.97 0.71
CA SER A 202 6.26 17.38 0.75
C SER A 202 7.24 17.64 1.89
N ALA A 203 6.93 17.17 3.10
CA ALA A 203 7.78 17.36 4.28
C ALA A 203 9.14 16.66 4.18
N LYS A 204 9.24 15.57 3.41
CA LYS A 204 10.47 14.82 3.17
C LYS A 204 11.27 15.32 1.96
N GLY A 205 10.74 16.28 1.20
CA GLY A 205 11.38 16.76 -0.02
C GLY A 205 11.44 15.70 -1.14
N LEU A 206 10.49 14.76 -1.14
CA LEU A 206 10.41 13.73 -2.19
C LEU A 206 9.83 14.33 -3.47
N THR A 207 10.40 13.94 -4.61
CA THR A 207 9.95 14.39 -5.92
C THR A 207 8.88 13.43 -6.45
N VAL A 208 7.72 13.98 -6.80
CA VAL A 208 6.63 13.22 -7.44
C VAL A 208 6.82 13.23 -8.94
N LYS A 209 6.94 12.04 -9.54
CA LYS A 209 6.94 11.84 -10.99
C LYS A 209 5.59 11.25 -11.41
N PRO A 210 4.72 12.00 -12.08
CA PRO A 210 3.47 11.44 -12.60
C PRO A 210 3.75 10.45 -13.73
N VAL A 211 3.03 9.33 -13.74
CA VAL A 211 3.14 8.29 -14.78
C VAL A 211 1.77 7.87 -15.31
N GLU A 212 1.73 7.46 -16.58
CA GLU A 212 0.52 6.92 -17.21
C GLU A 212 0.37 5.43 -16.88
N ILE A 213 -0.41 5.14 -15.84
CA ILE A 213 -0.82 3.78 -15.48
C ILE A 213 -2.32 3.79 -15.27
N ASN A 214 -3.02 3.04 -16.11
CA ASN A 214 -4.48 2.93 -16.05
C ASN A 214 -4.87 1.67 -15.31
N TYR A 215 -5.67 1.85 -14.26
CA TYR A 215 -6.27 0.78 -13.48
C TYR A 215 -7.60 1.23 -12.90
N GLU A 216 -8.38 0.28 -12.44
CA GLU A 216 -9.59 0.51 -11.66
C GLU A 216 -9.54 -0.26 -10.34
N ILE A 217 -10.33 0.20 -9.37
CA ILE A 217 -10.51 -0.48 -8.09
C ILE A 217 -11.73 -1.36 -8.23
N VAL A 218 -11.56 -2.68 -8.10
CA VAL A 218 -12.67 -3.64 -8.06
C VAL A 218 -13.16 -3.73 -6.61
N ARG A 219 -14.47 -3.62 -6.38
CA ARG A 219 -15.10 -3.67 -5.05
C ARG A 219 -16.29 -4.60 -5.03
#